data_AF-A0A950JXG7-F1
#
_entry.id   AF-A0A950JXG7-F1
#
_cell.length_a   1.000
_cell.length_b   1.000
_cell.length_c   1.000
_cell.angle_alpha   90.00
_cell.angle_beta   90.00
_cell.angle_gamma   90.00
#
_symmetry.space_group_name_H-M   'P 1'
#
loop_
_entity.id
_entity.type
_entity.pdbx_description
1 polymer ?
#
loop_
_entity_poly.entity_id
_entity_poly.type
_entity_poly.pdbx_seq_one_letter_code
_entity_poly.pdbx_strand_id
1 'polypeptide(L)'
;MVSAKETRTAAPETQKWSFSADGKPLSLDEFLETYKKQGIFFEGKEQWLKGVTKVSWENFFLVCTEELDDISQRAAKMLIQYCLEIVEDVVSRIRGPADSTKIAEAMKREFDEQYDNRIYQFQWAMRHDAVREAITNAVANRWGRQ
;
A
#
# COMPACT_ATOMS: atom_id res chain seq x y z
N MET A 1 -5.76 -46.04 6.87
CA MET A 1 -4.89 -45.07 6.17
C MET A 1 -5.65 -43.76 6.05
N VAL A 2 -5.37 -42.80 6.93
CA VAL A 2 -6.05 -41.50 6.92
C VAL A 2 -5.14 -40.52 6.18
N SER A 3 -5.47 -40.23 4.93
CA SER A 3 -4.86 -39.10 4.20
C SER A 3 -5.46 -37.81 4.75
N ALA A 4 -4.69 -37.10 5.57
CA ALA A 4 -5.00 -35.73 5.94
C ALA A 4 -4.85 -34.87 4.67
N LYS A 5 -5.96 -34.29 4.22
CA LYS A 5 -5.96 -33.19 3.26
C LYS A 5 -5.25 -32.01 3.93
N GLU A 6 -4.06 -31.66 3.44
CA GLU A 6 -3.44 -30.37 3.71
C GLU A 6 -4.32 -29.28 3.11
N THR A 7 -5.14 -28.68 3.97
CA THR A 7 -5.75 -27.39 3.72
C THR A 7 -4.60 -26.39 3.55
N ARG A 8 -4.29 -26.01 2.31
CA ARG A 8 -3.45 -24.84 2.01
C ARG A 8 -4.16 -23.61 2.58
N THR A 9 -3.84 -23.29 3.83
CA THR A 9 -4.12 -22.00 4.41
C THR A 9 -3.37 -20.98 3.58
N ALA A 10 -4.09 -20.17 2.80
CA ALA A 10 -3.51 -19.00 2.15
C ALA A 10 -2.89 -18.13 3.24
N ALA A 11 -1.56 -18.01 3.23
CA ALA A 11 -0.88 -17.08 4.11
C ALA A 11 -1.46 -15.68 3.86
N PRO A 12 -1.84 -14.92 4.90
CA PRO A 12 -2.34 -13.57 4.70
C PRO A 12 -1.24 -12.77 3.97
N GLU A 13 -1.61 -12.14 2.85
CA GLU A 13 -0.72 -11.42 1.92
C GLU A 13 0.16 -10.34 2.59
N THR A 14 -0.12 -10.00 3.85
CA THR A 14 0.65 -9.10 4.72
C THR A 14 1.95 -9.69 5.28
N GLN A 15 2.17 -11.01 5.24
CA GLN A 15 3.47 -11.60 5.66
C GLN A 15 4.63 -11.28 4.70
N LYS A 16 4.33 -10.73 3.52
CA LYS A 16 5.30 -10.42 2.47
C LYS A 16 6.04 -9.10 2.67
N TRP A 17 5.49 -8.19 3.48
CA TRP A 17 5.95 -6.82 3.60
C TRP A 17 6.35 -6.50 5.04
N SER A 18 7.45 -5.76 5.19
CA SER A 18 7.88 -5.18 6.47
C SER A 18 7.80 -3.66 6.37
N PHE A 19 7.16 -3.03 7.35
CA PHE A 19 6.90 -1.59 7.37
C PHE A 19 7.82 -0.81 8.32
N SER A 20 8.82 -1.46 8.91
CA SER A 20 9.80 -0.83 9.78
C SER A 20 10.91 -0.12 9.03
N ALA A 21 11.51 0.89 9.68
CA ALA A 21 12.75 1.50 9.26
C ALA A 21 14.00 0.73 9.74
N ASP A 22 13.94 0.11 10.92
CA ASP A 22 15.13 -0.38 11.66
C ASP A 22 15.39 -1.89 11.52
N GLY A 23 14.91 -2.53 10.44
CA GLY A 23 15.20 -3.92 10.12
C GLY A 23 14.52 -5.00 10.99
N LYS A 24 13.80 -4.63 12.05
CA LYS A 24 12.89 -5.55 12.76
C LYS A 24 11.55 -5.60 12.02
N PRO A 25 11.07 -6.77 11.56
CA PRO A 25 9.81 -6.84 10.83
C PRO A 25 8.65 -6.22 11.62
N LEU A 26 7.94 -5.29 11.00
CA LEU A 26 6.76 -4.64 11.56
C LEU A 26 5.59 -4.87 10.61
N SER A 27 4.46 -5.32 11.13
CA SER A 27 3.25 -5.49 10.34
C SER A 27 2.58 -4.15 10.02
N LEU A 28 1.70 -4.14 9.01
CA LEU A 28 0.96 -2.93 8.64
C LEU A 28 0.09 -2.40 9.79
N ASP A 29 -0.56 -3.30 10.53
CA ASP A 29 -1.43 -2.91 11.63
C ASP A 29 -0.65 -2.28 12.78
N GLU A 30 0.51 -2.85 13.13
CA GLU A 30 1.40 -2.28 14.16
C GLU A 30 1.98 -0.93 13.72
N PHE A 31 2.35 -0.80 12.44
CA PHE A 31 2.81 0.47 11.87
C PHE A 31 1.73 1.56 11.98
N LEU A 32 0.50 1.27 11.52
CA LEU A 32 -0.59 2.25 11.52
C LEU A 32 -1.03 2.64 12.93
N GLU A 33 -0.91 1.75 13.92
CA GLU A 33 -1.22 2.07 15.31
C GLU A 33 -0.34 3.20 15.86
N THR A 34 0.89 3.39 15.34
CA THR A 34 1.75 4.50 15.75
C THR A 34 1.20 5.87 15.30
N TYR A 35 0.63 5.94 14.09
CA TYR A 35 0.00 7.16 13.55
C TYR A 35 -1.33 7.45 14.21
N LYS A 36 -2.10 6.40 14.52
CA LYS A 36 -3.34 6.52 15.28
C LYS A 36 -3.09 7.19 16.64
N LYS A 37 -2.06 6.76 17.37
CA LYS A 37 -1.69 7.37 18.66
C LYS A 37 -1.25 8.84 18.56
N GLN A 38 -0.83 9.27 17.38
CA GLN A 38 -0.46 10.66 17.09
C GLN A 38 -1.67 11.51 16.65
N GLY A 39 -2.86 10.93 16.52
CA GLY A 39 -4.07 11.64 16.09
C GLY A 39 -4.06 12.04 14.62
N ILE A 40 -3.27 11.34 13.78
CA ILE A 40 -3.13 11.67 12.36
C ILE A 40 -4.35 11.25 11.53
N PHE A 41 -5.06 10.19 11.96
CA PHE A 41 -6.19 9.67 11.21
C PHE A 41 -7.51 10.33 11.60
N PHE A 42 -8.40 10.43 10.61
CA PHE A 42 -9.78 10.79 10.84
C PHE A 42 -10.50 9.77 11.76
N GLU A 43 -11.17 10.27 12.80
CA GLU A 43 -11.87 9.44 13.80
C GLU A 43 -13.41 9.45 13.67
N GLY A 44 -13.97 10.18 12.70
CA GLY A 44 -15.42 10.25 12.51
C GLY A 44 -16.03 9.02 11.80
N LYS A 45 -17.31 9.11 11.47
CA LYS A 45 -18.04 8.02 10.80
C LYS A 45 -17.66 7.93 9.31
N GLU A 46 -17.11 6.79 8.90
CA GLU A 46 -16.71 6.48 7.52
C GLU A 46 -17.89 6.07 6.62
N GLN A 47 -18.93 6.90 6.48
CA GLN A 47 -20.11 6.52 5.68
C GLN A 47 -19.78 6.23 4.21
N TRP A 48 -18.77 6.91 3.67
CA TRP A 48 -18.29 6.73 2.29
C TRP A 48 -17.57 5.39 2.07
N LEU A 49 -17.06 4.73 3.13
CA LEU A 49 -16.43 3.41 3.04
C LEU A 49 -17.42 2.26 3.25
N LYS A 50 -18.72 2.54 3.31
CA LYS A 50 -19.75 1.50 3.50
C LYS A 50 -19.80 0.60 2.26
N GLY A 51 -19.51 -0.68 2.45
CA GLY A 51 -19.45 -1.66 1.36
C GLY A 51 -18.13 -1.66 0.58
N VAL A 52 -17.20 -0.74 0.88
CA VAL A 52 -15.86 -0.72 0.30
C VAL A 52 -14.95 -1.67 1.08
N THR A 53 -14.55 -2.76 0.43
CA THR A 53 -13.64 -3.77 1.01
C THR A 53 -12.23 -3.69 0.43
N LYS A 54 -12.05 -3.04 -0.72
CA LYS A 54 -10.78 -2.89 -1.43
C LYS A 54 -10.82 -1.62 -2.30
N VAL A 55 -9.67 -0.96 -2.43
CA VAL A 55 -9.49 0.16 -3.36
C VAL A 55 -9.26 -0.36 -4.79
N SER A 56 -9.97 0.23 -5.73
CA SER A 56 -9.82 0.06 -7.18
C SER A 56 -9.70 1.44 -7.83
N TRP A 57 -9.43 1.49 -9.13
CA TRP A 57 -9.38 2.76 -9.85
C TRP A 57 -10.73 3.51 -9.79
N GLU A 58 -11.86 2.79 -9.78
CA GLU A 58 -13.22 3.36 -9.78
C GLU A 58 -13.57 4.07 -8.47
N ASN A 59 -13.05 3.58 -7.35
CA ASN A 59 -13.37 4.08 -6.01
C ASN A 59 -12.19 4.81 -5.35
N PHE A 60 -11.07 5.01 -6.06
CA PHE A 60 -9.86 5.60 -5.49
C PHE A 60 -10.13 6.96 -4.81
N PHE A 61 -10.75 7.89 -5.53
CA PHE A 61 -11.03 9.24 -5.01
C PHE A 61 -12.15 9.29 -3.97
N LEU A 62 -12.92 8.20 -3.81
CA LEU A 62 -13.82 8.04 -2.68
C LEU A 62 -13.03 7.75 -1.39
N VAL A 63 -11.88 7.07 -1.49
CA VAL A 63 -11.06 6.65 -0.35
C VAL A 63 -9.90 7.61 -0.07
N CYS A 64 -9.37 8.27 -1.11
CA CYS A 64 -8.25 9.21 -1.03
C CYS A 64 -8.64 10.52 -1.70
N THR A 65 -9.17 11.44 -0.90
CA THR A 65 -9.62 12.76 -1.38
C THR A 65 -8.44 13.67 -1.70
N GLU A 66 -8.74 14.88 -2.17
CA GLU A 66 -7.72 15.89 -2.46
C GLU A 66 -7.08 16.49 -1.19
N GLU A 67 -7.88 16.64 -0.14
CA GLU A 67 -7.47 17.24 1.14
C GLU A 67 -6.73 16.25 2.04
N LEU A 68 -6.98 14.93 1.86
CA LEU A 68 -6.34 13.83 2.59
C LEU A 68 -6.60 13.82 4.11
N ASP A 69 -7.38 14.77 4.62
CA ASP A 69 -7.70 14.96 6.04
C ASP A 69 -8.79 14.01 6.54
N ASP A 70 -9.58 13.45 5.64
CA ASP A 70 -10.62 12.46 5.90
C ASP A 70 -10.11 11.01 5.89
N ILE A 71 -8.80 10.80 5.69
CA ILE A 71 -8.22 9.46 5.67
C ILE A 71 -8.22 8.88 7.08
N SER A 72 -9.08 7.89 7.28
CA SER A 72 -9.09 7.06 8.47
C SER A 72 -8.00 5.99 8.44
N GLN A 73 -7.72 5.36 9.58
CA GLN A 73 -6.79 4.23 9.65
C GLN A 73 -7.18 3.08 8.69
N ARG A 74 -8.50 2.82 8.54
CA ARG A 74 -9.01 1.79 7.63
C ARG A 74 -8.81 2.19 6.17
N ALA A 75 -9.09 3.44 5.81
CA ALA A 75 -8.81 3.97 4.47
C ALA A 75 -7.32 3.86 4.15
N ALA A 76 -6.46 4.33 5.07
CA ALA A 76 -5.00 4.25 4.92
C ALA A 76 -4.53 2.80 4.69
N LYS A 77 -5.05 1.83 5.44
CA LYS A 77 -4.74 0.41 5.25
C LYS A 77 -5.07 -0.06 3.83
N MET A 78 -6.25 0.28 3.31
CA MET A 78 -6.66 -0.10 1.96
C MET A 78 -5.83 0.60 0.88
N LEU A 79 -5.49 1.88 1.09
CA LEU A 79 -4.63 2.64 0.17
C LEU A 79 -3.21 2.09 0.11
N ILE A 80 -2.63 1.72 1.26
CA ILE A 80 -1.30 1.11 1.30
C ILE A 80 -1.31 -0.22 0.55
N GLN A 81 -2.33 -1.06 0.76
CA GLN A 81 -2.46 -2.32 0.00
C GLN A 81 -2.56 -2.07 -1.50
N TYR A 82 -3.39 -1.10 -1.92
CA TYR A 82 -3.53 -0.72 -3.32
C TYR A 82 -2.21 -0.23 -3.93
N CYS A 83 -1.48 0.63 -3.24
CA CYS A 83 -0.18 1.11 -3.68
C CYS A 83 0.85 -0.02 -3.80
N LEU A 84 0.86 -0.98 -2.86
CA LEU A 84 1.75 -2.15 -2.96
C LEU A 84 1.39 -3.03 -4.16
N GLU A 85 0.11 -3.23 -4.47
CA GLU A 85 -0.32 -3.93 -5.69
C GLU A 85 0.17 -3.26 -6.97
N ILE A 86 0.17 -1.92 -7.00
CA ILE A 86 0.72 -1.14 -8.13
C ILE A 86 2.23 -1.39 -8.26
N VAL A 87 2.96 -1.35 -7.15
CA VAL A 87 4.40 -1.62 -7.14
C VAL A 87 4.70 -3.03 -7.65
N GLU A 88 3.95 -4.04 -7.22
CA GLU A 88 4.15 -5.42 -7.70
C GLU A 88 3.84 -5.58 -9.19
N ASP A 89 2.79 -4.93 -9.66
CA ASP A 89 2.42 -4.90 -11.07
C ASP A 89 3.55 -4.29 -11.92
N VAL A 90 4.13 -3.17 -11.49
CA VAL A 90 5.30 -2.54 -12.14
C VAL A 90 6.52 -3.47 -12.11
N VAL A 91 6.83 -4.07 -10.94
CA VAL A 91 7.96 -5.00 -10.79
C VAL A 91 7.82 -6.19 -11.75
N SER A 92 6.61 -6.70 -11.96
CA SER A 92 6.35 -7.84 -12.85
C SER A 92 6.71 -7.55 -14.32
N ARG A 93 6.76 -6.27 -14.72
CA ARG A 93 7.13 -5.82 -16.07
C ARG A 93 8.62 -5.52 -16.23
N ILE A 94 9.39 -5.43 -15.15
CA ILE A 94 10.82 -5.13 -15.20
C ILE A 94 11.58 -6.34 -15.72
N ARG A 95 12.42 -6.14 -16.74
CA ARG A 95 13.34 -7.17 -17.23
C ARG A 95 14.58 -7.27 -16.34
N GLY A 96 14.85 -8.47 -15.84
CA GLY A 96 16.00 -8.75 -14.97
C GLY A 96 15.76 -8.39 -13.50
N PRO A 97 16.82 -8.34 -12.67
CA PRO A 97 16.68 -8.02 -11.24
C PRO A 97 16.09 -6.63 -11.03
N ALA A 98 15.01 -6.56 -10.23
CA ALA A 98 14.40 -5.31 -9.80
C ALA A 98 15.12 -4.76 -8.56
N ASP A 99 15.36 -3.45 -8.55
CA ASP A 99 15.78 -2.68 -7.38
C ASP A 99 14.86 -1.45 -7.25
N SER A 100 14.89 -0.79 -6.09
CA SER A 100 14.05 0.39 -5.83
C SER A 100 14.23 1.50 -6.87
N THR A 101 15.44 1.67 -7.41
CA THR A 101 15.72 2.67 -8.46
C THR A 101 15.00 2.34 -9.77
N LYS A 102 15.09 1.10 -10.25
CA LYS A 102 14.41 0.66 -11.47
C LYS A 102 12.89 0.72 -11.34
N ILE A 103 12.36 0.40 -10.16
CA ILE A 103 10.93 0.52 -9.87
C ILE A 103 10.49 1.98 -10.01
N ALA A 104 11.20 2.91 -9.35
CA ALA A 104 10.89 4.33 -9.43
C ALA A 104 11.00 4.88 -10.87
N GLU A 105 12.01 4.46 -11.62
CA GLU A 105 12.14 4.83 -13.03
C GLU A 105 11.01 4.29 -13.91
N ALA A 106 10.60 3.04 -13.70
CA ALA A 106 9.49 2.43 -14.43
C ALA A 106 8.17 3.15 -14.14
N MET A 107 7.88 3.42 -12.87
CA MET A 107 6.71 4.23 -12.47
C MET A 107 6.76 5.61 -13.13
N LYS A 108 7.91 6.30 -13.11
CA LYS A 108 8.04 7.61 -13.75
C LYS A 108 7.75 7.60 -15.25
N ARG A 109 8.07 6.51 -15.95
CA ARG A 109 7.80 6.36 -17.40
C ARG A 109 6.34 6.08 -17.70
N GLU A 110 5.65 5.39 -16.79
CA GLU A 110 4.22 5.03 -16.91
C GLU A 110 3.28 6.12 -16.35
N PHE A 111 3.84 7.17 -15.75
CA PHE A 111 3.07 8.29 -15.20
C PHE A 111 2.38 9.08 -16.30
N ASP A 112 1.07 9.27 -16.12
CA ASP A 112 0.25 10.19 -16.90
C ASP A 112 -0.84 10.74 -15.97
N GLU A 113 -1.15 12.04 -16.05
CA GLU A 113 -2.12 12.74 -15.18
C GLU A 113 -3.56 12.44 -15.61
N GLN A 114 -3.93 11.17 -15.56
CA GLN A 114 -5.28 10.68 -15.86
C GLN A 114 -5.85 9.99 -14.62
N TYR A 115 -7.14 10.21 -14.35
CA TYR A 115 -7.78 9.71 -13.14
C TYR A 115 -7.82 8.18 -13.04
N ASP A 116 -7.80 7.47 -14.16
CA ASP A 116 -7.74 6.00 -14.24
C ASP A 116 -6.30 5.46 -14.30
N ASN A 117 -5.29 6.33 -14.41
CA ASN A 117 -3.90 5.93 -14.35
C ASN A 117 -3.51 5.58 -12.90
N ARG A 118 -3.17 4.31 -12.68
CA ARG A 118 -2.80 3.80 -11.35
C ARG A 118 -1.54 4.44 -10.79
N ILE A 119 -0.58 4.83 -11.63
CA ILE A 119 0.65 5.50 -11.17
C ILE A 119 0.34 6.93 -10.69
N TYR A 120 -0.59 7.62 -11.36
CA TYR A 120 -1.09 8.91 -10.87
C TYR A 120 -1.76 8.78 -9.51
N GLN A 121 -2.66 7.79 -9.36
CA GLN A 121 -3.31 7.49 -8.09
C GLN A 121 -2.29 7.10 -6.99
N PHE A 122 -1.24 6.34 -7.34
CA PHE A 122 -0.14 6.04 -6.43
C PHE A 122 0.55 7.33 -5.95
N GLN A 123 0.95 8.22 -6.86
CA GLN A 123 1.59 9.49 -6.51
C GLN A 123 0.67 10.37 -5.65
N TRP A 124 -0.63 10.34 -5.94
CA TRP A 124 -1.64 11.04 -5.14
C TRP A 124 -1.69 10.51 -3.70
N ALA A 125 -1.79 9.19 -3.51
CA ALA A 125 -1.82 8.58 -2.19
C ALA A 125 -0.51 8.79 -1.39
N MET A 126 0.63 8.88 -2.08
CA MET A 126 1.94 9.16 -1.47
C MET A 126 2.06 10.57 -0.88
N ARG A 127 1.07 11.45 -1.04
CA ARG A 127 0.98 12.74 -0.33
C ARG A 127 0.62 12.57 1.15
N HIS A 128 -0.04 11.47 1.54
CA HIS A 128 -0.38 11.19 2.94
C HIS A 128 0.81 10.56 3.68
N ASP A 129 1.23 11.13 4.81
CA ASP A 129 2.46 10.76 5.51
C ASP A 129 2.55 9.26 5.88
N ALA A 130 1.49 8.71 6.49
CA ALA A 130 1.47 7.30 6.86
C ALA A 130 1.55 6.36 5.64
N VAL A 131 0.95 6.76 4.51
CA VAL A 131 0.97 5.96 3.28
C VAL A 131 2.37 6.02 2.68
N ARG A 132 2.92 7.24 2.56
CA ARG A 132 4.27 7.47 2.03
C ARG A 132 5.32 6.66 2.77
N GLU A 133 5.32 6.75 4.10
CA GLU A 133 6.32 6.07 4.92
C GLU A 133 6.15 4.54 4.86
N ALA A 134 4.92 4.02 4.96
CA ALA A 134 4.66 2.59 4.83
C ALA A 134 5.18 2.04 3.49
N ILE A 135 4.87 2.70 2.38
CA ILE A 135 5.29 2.25 1.04
C ILE A 135 6.81 2.37 0.88
N THR A 136 7.41 3.47 1.31
CA THR A 136 8.86 3.67 1.23
C THR A 136 9.61 2.59 1.99
N ASN A 137 9.20 2.30 3.22
CA ASN A 137 9.80 1.25 4.05
C ASN A 137 9.58 -0.14 3.44
N ALA A 138 8.37 -0.45 2.98
CA ALA A 138 8.06 -1.74 2.37
C ALA A 138 8.87 -2.00 1.09
N VAL A 139 9.01 -1.00 0.21
CA VAL A 139 9.82 -1.11 -1.01
C VAL A 139 11.30 -1.20 -0.68
N ALA A 140 11.81 -0.40 0.26
CA ALA A 140 13.22 -0.43 0.66
C ALA A 140 13.60 -1.76 1.33
N ASN A 141 12.75 -2.28 2.22
CA ASN A 141 13.01 -3.56 2.89
C ASN A 141 13.04 -4.74 1.92
N ARG A 142 12.37 -4.63 0.77
CA ARG A 142 12.25 -5.73 -0.19
C ARG A 142 13.19 -5.61 -1.39
N TRP A 143 13.45 -4.39 -1.85
CA TRP A 143 14.24 -4.09 -3.05
C TRP A 143 15.26 -2.95 -2.85
N GLY A 144 15.51 -2.55 -1.61
CA GLY A 144 16.63 -1.67 -1.27
C GLY A 144 17.95 -2.32 -1.67
N ARG A 145 18.86 -1.54 -2.23
CA ARG A 145 20.20 -2.02 -2.58
C ARG A 145 20.92 -2.46 -1.30
N GLN A 146 21.36 -3.72 -1.28
CA GLN A 146 22.47 -4.17 -0.42
C GLN A 146 23.80 -3.69 -1.01
#